data_AF-A0A8H7SQX5-F1
#
_entry.id   AF-A0A8H7SQX5-F1
#
_cell.length_a   1.000
_cell.length_b   1.000
_cell.length_c   1.000
_cell.angle_alpha   90.00
_cell.angle_beta   90.00
_cell.angle_gamma   90.00
#
_symmetry.space_group_name_H-M   'P 1'
#
loop_
_entity.id
_entity.type
_entity.pdbx_description
1 polymer ?
#
loop_
_entity_poly.entity_id
_entity_poly.type
_entity_poly.pdbx_seq_one_letter_code
_entity_poly.pdbx_strand_id
1 'polypeptide(L)'
;MSLRLLATKSVFTTTVKTQTSRFGTLSLSNVFLNNQTLTSESVTRNNFEIPSWLEPILWAAPKKKTSHSKKRMRASNKGLSIKENVTACPACGSNKLLHHLCGNCYSDIKKKAKSEIIVDA
;
A
#
# COMPACT_ATOMS: atom_id res chain seq x y z
N MET A 1 7.26 53.10 -16.58
CA MET A 1 8.41 52.49 -15.87
C MET A 1 8.07 51.02 -15.60
N SER A 2 8.67 50.14 -16.41
CA SER A 2 8.40 48.70 -16.45
C SER A 2 9.16 47.97 -15.34
N LEU A 3 8.47 47.15 -14.55
CA LEU A 3 9.10 46.17 -13.66
C LEU A 3 8.72 44.77 -14.17
N ARG A 4 9.67 44.17 -14.88
CA ARG A 4 9.66 42.74 -15.24
C ARG A 4 10.09 41.94 -14.02
N LEU A 5 9.21 41.12 -13.45
CA LEU A 5 9.63 40.05 -12.53
C LEU A 5 10.04 38.80 -13.33
N LEU A 6 11.29 38.39 -13.17
CA LEU A 6 11.84 37.16 -13.72
C LEU A 6 11.28 35.94 -12.97
N ALA A 7 10.69 35.01 -13.72
CA ALA A 7 10.28 33.70 -13.23
C ALA A 7 11.48 32.74 -13.21
N THR A 8 11.83 32.22 -12.04
CA THR A 8 12.78 31.09 -11.92
C THR A 8 12.01 29.79 -11.76
N LYS A 9 11.91 29.00 -12.84
CA LYS A 9 11.37 27.63 -12.80
C LYS A 9 12.48 26.69 -12.36
N SER A 10 12.47 26.22 -11.11
CA SER A 10 13.32 25.11 -10.69
C SER A 10 12.66 23.78 -11.05
N VAL A 11 13.19 23.11 -12.06
CA VAL A 11 12.79 21.76 -12.47
C VAL A 11 13.46 20.75 -11.54
N PHE A 12 12.69 20.08 -10.70
CA PHE A 12 13.18 18.99 -9.85
C PHE A 12 12.78 17.65 -10.49
N THR A 13 13.73 16.98 -11.16
CA THR A 13 13.53 15.63 -11.71
C THR A 13 14.09 14.58 -10.75
N THR A 14 13.23 13.89 -10.02
CA THR A 14 13.63 12.68 -9.28
C THR A 14 13.29 11.43 -10.09
N THR A 15 14.33 10.76 -10.60
CA THR A 15 14.22 9.47 -11.27
C THR A 15 14.19 8.33 -10.25
N VAL A 16 13.02 7.80 -9.92
CA VAL A 16 12.90 6.60 -9.07
C VAL A 16 12.87 5.36 -9.96
N LYS A 17 13.93 4.54 -9.90
CA LYS A 17 14.00 3.23 -10.57
C LYS A 17 13.14 2.23 -9.81
N THR A 18 11.99 1.84 -10.36
CA THR A 18 11.19 0.73 -9.84
C THR A 18 11.76 -0.60 -10.32
N GLN A 19 12.34 -1.39 -9.41
CA GLN A 19 12.71 -2.77 -9.70
C GLN A 19 11.46 -3.65 -9.61
N THR A 20 11.00 -4.19 -10.74
CA THR A 20 9.96 -5.21 -10.75
C THR A 20 10.63 -6.58 -10.65
N SER A 21 10.57 -7.22 -9.49
CA SER A 21 10.95 -8.62 -9.34
C SER A 21 10.00 -9.49 -10.17
N ARG A 22 10.59 -10.27 -11.06
CA ARG A 22 9.95 -11.17 -12.01
C ARG A 22 9.25 -12.31 -11.25
N PHE A 23 8.02 -12.62 -11.66
CA PHE A 23 7.25 -13.77 -11.18
C PHE A 23 8.02 -15.08 -11.40
N GLY A 24 8.13 -15.90 -10.35
CA GLY A 24 8.78 -17.21 -10.41
C GLY A 24 7.99 -18.21 -11.24
N THR A 25 8.68 -18.92 -12.12
CA THR A 25 8.16 -20.04 -12.89
C THR A 25 8.09 -21.28 -12.00
N LEU A 26 6.90 -21.82 -11.73
CA LEU A 26 6.74 -23.10 -11.05
C LEU A 26 7.07 -24.22 -12.05
N SER A 27 8.28 -24.77 -11.95
CA SER A 27 8.72 -25.92 -12.72
C SER A 27 8.03 -27.19 -12.21
N LEU A 28 7.45 -27.92 -13.18
CA LEU A 28 6.90 -29.27 -13.12
C LEU A 28 7.68 -30.27 -12.25
N SER A 29 6.94 -31.14 -11.57
CA SER A 29 7.29 -32.57 -11.50
C SER A 29 6.02 -33.42 -11.51
N ASN A 30 5.64 -33.88 -12.70
CA ASN A 30 4.80 -35.08 -12.82
C ASN A 30 5.75 -36.27 -12.71
N VAL A 31 5.82 -36.89 -11.53
CA VAL A 31 6.45 -38.21 -11.38
C VAL A 31 5.37 -39.24 -11.69
N PHE A 32 5.54 -39.94 -12.81
CA PHE A 32 4.70 -41.07 -13.21
C PHE A 32 5.32 -42.32 -12.63
N LEU A 33 4.70 -42.92 -11.62
CA LEU A 33 5.10 -44.23 -11.10
C LEU A 33 3.88 -45.13 -10.97
N ASN A 34 3.94 -46.20 -11.75
CA ASN A 34 3.29 -47.50 -11.58
C ASN A 34 1.76 -47.49 -11.50
N ASN A 35 1.15 -47.68 -12.68
CA ASN A 35 -0.24 -48.07 -12.92
C ASN A 35 -0.80 -49.07 -11.89
N GLN A 36 -1.26 -48.59 -10.71
CA GLN A 36 -2.43 -49.10 -10.00
C GLN A 36 -2.75 -48.30 -8.73
N THR A 37 -4.07 -48.14 -8.56
CA THR A 37 -4.83 -47.46 -7.50
C THR A 37 -4.90 -48.26 -6.21
N LEU A 38 -4.91 -47.61 -5.03
CA LEU A 38 -5.75 -48.01 -3.88
C LEU A 38 -5.67 -47.04 -2.69
N THR A 39 -6.85 -46.85 -2.08
CA THR A 39 -7.13 -46.46 -0.68
C THR A 39 -7.07 -45.00 -0.21
N SER A 40 -7.92 -44.79 0.80
CA SER A 40 -8.03 -43.68 1.73
C SER A 40 -8.55 -42.36 1.16
N GLU A 41 -9.85 -42.15 1.43
CA GLU A 41 -10.35 -40.94 2.11
C GLU A 41 -9.23 -40.10 2.75
N SER A 42 -9.31 -38.79 2.59
CA SER A 42 -8.47 -37.77 3.26
C SER A 42 -7.17 -37.30 2.59
N VAL A 43 -7.14 -37.19 1.26
CA VAL A 43 -6.56 -35.95 0.72
C VAL A 43 -7.66 -34.91 0.80
N THR A 44 -7.70 -34.19 1.92
CA THR A 44 -8.34 -32.88 2.04
C THR A 44 -7.71 -31.94 1.02
N ARG A 45 -8.06 -32.15 -0.25
CA ARG A 45 -8.13 -31.05 -1.18
C ARG A 45 -9.14 -30.12 -0.53
N ASN A 46 -8.65 -28.97 -0.08
CA ASN A 46 -9.48 -27.82 0.18
C ASN A 46 -10.22 -27.54 -1.13
N ASN A 47 -11.33 -28.24 -1.36
CA ASN A 47 -12.24 -28.01 -2.44
C ASN A 47 -12.88 -26.68 -2.08
N PHE A 48 -12.22 -25.62 -2.52
CA PHE A 48 -12.85 -24.32 -2.65
C PHE A 48 -13.91 -24.48 -3.74
N GLU A 49 -15.09 -24.96 -3.35
CA GLU A 49 -16.27 -24.95 -4.19
C GLU A 49 -16.60 -23.48 -4.47
N ILE A 50 -16.21 -23.01 -5.65
CA ILE A 50 -16.50 -21.65 -6.08
C ILE A 50 -18.02 -21.56 -6.19
N PRO A 51 -18.68 -20.67 -5.45
CA PRO A 51 -20.12 -20.55 -5.55
C PRO A 51 -20.48 -20.06 -6.97
N SER A 52 -21.54 -20.61 -7.54
CA SER A 52 -21.92 -20.42 -8.97
C SER A 52 -22.02 -18.96 -9.41
N TRP A 53 -22.32 -18.04 -8.49
CA TRP A 53 -22.38 -16.60 -8.77
C TRP A 53 -21.01 -15.94 -9.01
N LEU A 54 -19.91 -16.61 -8.68
CA LEU A 54 -18.54 -16.09 -8.75
C LEU A 54 -17.76 -16.60 -9.98
N GLU A 55 -18.27 -17.61 -10.67
CA GLU A 55 -17.68 -18.18 -11.91
C GLU A 55 -17.40 -17.14 -13.01
N PRO A 56 -18.31 -16.17 -13.32
CA PRO A 56 -18.08 -15.20 -14.38
C PRO A 56 -17.00 -14.17 -14.03
N ILE A 57 -16.85 -13.87 -12.74
CA ILE A 57 -15.90 -12.89 -12.22
C ILE A 57 -14.49 -13.49 -12.22
N LEU A 58 -14.37 -14.78 -11.88
CA LEU A 58 -13.07 -15.46 -11.83
C LEU A 58 -12.42 -15.61 -13.21
N TRP A 59 -13.23 -15.77 -14.27
CA TRP A 59 -12.75 -15.88 -15.65
C TRP A 59 -12.72 -14.56 -16.42
N ALA A 60 -13.12 -13.45 -15.79
CA ALA A 60 -13.10 -12.13 -16.40
C ALA A 60 -11.67 -11.59 -16.53
N ALA A 61 -11.04 -11.85 -17.67
CA ALA A 61 -9.78 -11.23 -18.05
C ALA A 61 -10.01 -9.94 -18.87
N PRO A 62 -9.23 -8.87 -18.65
CA PRO A 62 -9.31 -7.67 -19.49
C PRO A 62 -8.98 -8.02 -20.94
N LYS A 63 -9.91 -7.76 -21.86
CA LYS A 63 -9.77 -8.14 -23.27
C LYS A 63 -8.54 -7.53 -23.96
N LYS A 64 -8.13 -6.32 -23.56
CA LYS A 64 -7.02 -5.55 -24.14
C LYS A 64 -6.28 -4.73 -23.09
N LYS A 65 -4.97 -4.52 -23.31
CA LYS A 65 -4.14 -3.61 -22.51
C LYS A 65 -4.63 -2.17 -22.68
N THR A 66 -4.68 -1.42 -21.58
CA THR A 66 -5.05 -0.01 -21.62
C THR A 66 -3.93 0.86 -22.18
N SER A 67 -4.26 1.88 -22.99
CA SER A 67 -3.26 2.81 -23.53
C SER A 67 -2.67 3.70 -22.43
N HIS A 68 -1.46 4.21 -22.66
CA HIS A 68 -0.78 5.10 -21.71
C HIS A 68 -1.62 6.35 -21.38
N SER A 69 -2.25 6.96 -22.39
CA SER A 69 -3.15 8.10 -22.20
C SER A 69 -4.35 7.77 -21.32
N LYS A 70 -5.06 6.66 -21.59
CA LYS A 70 -6.22 6.22 -20.77
C LYS A 70 -5.82 5.91 -19.32
N LYS A 71 -4.65 5.32 -19.10
CA LYS A 71 -4.12 5.08 -17.74
C LYS A 71 -3.82 6.40 -17.02
N ARG A 72 -3.16 7.35 -17.69
CA ARG A 72 -2.79 8.65 -17.12
C ARG A 72 -4.02 9.51 -16.77
N MET A 73 -5.02 9.57 -17.65
CA MET A 73 -6.28 10.28 -17.38
C MET A 73 -7.04 9.69 -16.19
N ARG A 74 -7.01 8.37 -15.98
CA ARG A 74 -7.62 7.76 -14.78
C ARG A 74 -6.85 8.03 -13.49
N ALA A 75 -5.55 8.32 -13.60
CA ALA A 75 -4.68 8.58 -12.45
C ALA A 75 -4.65 10.07 -12.04
N SER A 76 -5.00 10.99 -12.95
CA SER A 76 -4.93 12.44 -12.66
C SER A 76 -5.80 12.87 -11.50
N ASN A 77 -6.94 12.22 -11.30
CA ASN A 77 -7.90 12.58 -10.26
C ASN A 77 -7.52 12.03 -8.87
N LYS A 78 -6.38 11.33 -8.76
CA LYS A 78 -5.93 10.65 -7.53
C LYS A 78 -4.76 11.38 -6.85
N GLY A 79 -4.65 12.70 -7.06
CA GLY A 79 -3.61 13.53 -6.44
C GLY A 79 -3.77 13.62 -4.92
N LEU A 80 -2.66 13.84 -4.21
CA LEU A 80 -2.69 14.14 -2.78
C LEU A 80 -3.33 15.52 -2.58
N SER A 81 -4.39 15.59 -1.78
CA SER A 81 -5.00 16.86 -1.40
C SER A 81 -4.09 17.64 -0.45
N ILE A 82 -4.05 18.96 -0.62
CA ILE A 82 -3.35 19.86 0.29
C ILE A 82 -4.10 19.86 1.62
N LYS A 83 -3.37 19.66 2.71
CA LYS A 83 -3.91 19.64 4.07
C LYS A 83 -3.57 20.96 4.76
N GLU A 84 -4.59 21.75 5.05
CA GLU A 84 -4.47 23.04 5.76
C GLU A 84 -4.59 22.88 7.29
N ASN A 85 -4.94 21.69 7.76
CA ASN A 85 -5.23 21.40 9.16
C ASN A 85 -3.98 21.10 10.01
N VAL A 86 -2.82 21.66 9.66
CA VAL A 86 -1.56 21.49 10.38
C VAL A 86 -1.27 22.75 11.20
N THR A 87 -1.18 22.61 12.51
CA THR A 87 -0.90 23.72 13.45
C THR A 87 0.28 23.39 14.36
N ALA A 88 0.92 24.40 14.94
CA ALA A 88 1.99 24.21 15.91
C ALA A 88 1.41 23.76 17.28
N CYS A 89 2.09 22.83 17.94
CA CYS A 89 1.76 22.41 19.29
C CYS A 89 2.09 23.52 20.31
N PRO A 90 1.19 23.89 21.24
CA PRO A 90 1.46 24.95 22.22
C PRO A 90 2.54 24.58 23.25
N ALA A 91 2.80 23.29 23.48
CA ALA A 91 3.78 22.85 24.48
C ALA A 91 5.20 22.69 23.91
N CYS A 92 5.33 22.01 22.77
CA CYS A 92 6.64 21.68 22.19
C CYS A 92 6.96 22.39 20.87
N GLY A 93 6.02 23.16 20.31
CA GLY A 93 6.20 23.85 19.01
C GLY A 93 6.17 22.96 17.77
N SER A 94 6.19 21.62 17.89
CA SER A 94 6.15 20.72 16.73
C SER A 94 4.79 20.78 16.01
N ASN A 95 4.79 20.56 14.70
CA ASN A 95 3.54 20.47 13.94
C ASN A 95 2.67 19.30 14.41
N LYS A 96 1.37 19.56 14.54
CA LYS A 96 0.33 18.58 14.85
C LYS A 96 -0.90 18.85 13.97
N LEU A 97 -1.80 17.87 13.88
CA LEU A 97 -3.09 18.07 13.22
C LEU A 97 -4.08 18.79 14.16
N LEU A 98 -4.97 19.60 13.59
CA LEU A 98 -6.08 20.22 14.30
C LEU A 98 -6.96 19.16 14.97
N HIS A 99 -7.44 19.42 16.19
CA HIS A 99 -8.21 18.49 17.03
C HIS A 99 -7.51 17.19 17.45
N HIS A 100 -6.25 16.98 17.06
CA HIS A 100 -5.46 15.84 17.51
C HIS A 100 -4.47 16.23 18.60
N LEU A 101 -4.15 15.24 19.44
CA LEU A 101 -3.07 15.36 20.42
C LEU A 101 -1.71 15.33 19.69
N CYS A 102 -0.74 16.07 20.21
CA CYS A 102 0.61 16.07 19.63
C CYS A 102 1.26 14.70 19.82
N GLY A 103 1.71 14.08 18.73
CA GLY A 103 2.38 12.78 18.78
C GLY A 103 3.66 12.79 19.62
N ASN A 104 4.43 13.89 19.58
CA ASN A 104 5.68 14.01 20.33
C ASN A 104 5.41 14.09 21.84
N CYS A 105 4.60 15.06 22.27
CA CYS A 105 4.23 15.22 23.68
C CYS A 105 3.57 13.97 24.26
N TYR A 106 2.66 13.35 23.50
CA TYR A 106 2.01 12.13 23.95
C TYR A 106 3.01 10.98 24.15
N SER A 107 3.98 10.85 23.25
CA SER A 107 5.01 9.81 23.36
C SER A 107 5.89 9.99 24.61
N ASP A 108 6.21 11.24 24.95
CA ASP A 108 7.04 11.56 26.12
C ASP A 108 6.29 11.30 27.43
N ILE A 109 5.03 11.76 27.51
CA ILE A 109 4.16 11.52 28.68
C ILE A 109 3.95 10.02 28.87
N LYS A 110 3.67 9.29 27.79
CA LYS A 110 3.46 7.83 27.85
C LYS A 110 4.70 7.09 28.36
N LYS A 111 5.90 7.51 27.96
CA LYS A 111 7.16 6.91 28.44
C LYS A 111 7.35 7.17 29.94
N LYS A 112 7.11 8.40 30.39
CA LYS A 112 7.21 8.78 31.82
C LYS A 112 6.24 7.99 32.69
N ALA A 113 4.96 7.95 32.29
CA ALA A 113 3.95 7.18 33.00
C ALA A 113 4.30 5.67 33.05
N LYS A 114 4.85 5.12 31.96
CA LYS A 114 5.30 3.72 31.95
C LYS A 114 6.50 3.49 32.88
N SER A 115 7.46 4.40 32.93
CA SER A 115 8.60 4.26 33.84
C SER A 115 8.17 4.35 35.30
N GLU A 116 7.24 5.24 35.63
CA GLU A 116 6.72 5.39 37.00
C GLU A 116 6.02 4.09 37.44
N ILE A 117 5.13 3.53 36.61
CA ILE A 117 4.45 2.26 36.91
C ILE A 117 5.43 1.09 37.14
N ILE A 118 6.57 1.07 36.47
CA ILE A 118 7.59 0.01 36.63
C ILE A 118 8.36 0.18 37.94
N VAL A 119 8.54 1.41 38.42
CA VAL A 119 9.28 1.68 39.66
C VAL A 119 8.41 1.40 40.89
N ASP A 120 7.08 1.50 40.75
CA ASP A 120 6.12 1.26 41.82
C ASP A 120 5.63 -0.20 41.93
N ALA A 121 6.11 -1.10 41.06
CA ALA A 121 5.75 -2.52 40.99
C ALA A 121 6.92 -3.43 41.41
#